data_AF-A0A6V7JCF0-F1
#
_entry.id   AF-A0A6V7JCF0-F1
#
_cell.length_a   1.000
_cell.length_b   1.000
_cell.length_c   1.000
_cell.angle_alpha   90.00
_cell.angle_beta   90.00
_cell.angle_gamma   90.00
#
_symmetry.space_group_name_H-M   'P 1'
#
loop_
_entity.id
_entity.type
_entity.pdbx_description
1 polymer ?
#
loop_
_entity_poly.entity_id
_entity_poly.type
_entity_poly.pdbx_seq_one_letter_code
_entity_poly.pdbx_strand_id
1 'polypeptide(L)' 'YKRRGVDEAGKCANYVETEQLVWYHDHQVSFVQVRGSVPVYWSQPGYKYKPPPRIDR' A
#
# COMPACT_ATOMS: atom_id res chain seq x y z
N TYR A 1 -16.11 0.64 1.66
CA TYR A 1 -14.74 0.10 1.70
C TYR A 1 -14.04 0.44 0.39
N LYS A 2 -13.02 1.32 0.40
CA LYS A 2 -12.20 1.62 -0.78
C LYS A 2 -11.06 0.58 -0.87
N ARG A 3 -10.82 0.01 -2.05
CA ARG A 3 -9.75 -1.00 -2.27
C ARG A 3 -8.39 -0.39 -2.64
N ARG A 4 -8.31 0.93 -2.81
CA ARG A 4 -7.14 1.69 -3.25
C ARG A 4 -7.11 3.06 -2.58
N GLY A 5 -5.93 3.67 -2.56
CA GLY A 5 -5.71 5.02 -2.05
C GLY A 5 -5.54 5.09 -0.54
N VAL A 6 -5.68 6.31 -0.02
CA VAL A 6 -5.55 6.68 1.39
C VAL A 6 -6.87 7.28 1.91
N ASP A 7 -7.15 7.14 3.20
CA ASP A 7 -8.26 7.81 3.88
C ASP A 7 -7.85 9.15 4.53
N GLU A 8 -8.82 9.86 5.11
CA GLU A 8 -8.60 11.17 5.77
C GLU A 8 -7.67 11.08 7.00
N ALA A 9 -7.49 9.89 7.57
CA ALA A 9 -6.57 9.63 8.67
C ALA A 9 -5.17 9.22 8.17
N GLY A 10 -4.92 9.24 6.86
CA GLY A 10 -3.63 8.88 6.27
C GLY A 10 -3.40 7.36 6.14
N LYS A 11 -4.43 6.53 6.31
CA LYS A 11 -4.30 5.07 6.25
C LYS A 11 -4.50 4.56 4.83
N CYS A 12 -3.48 3.88 4.30
CA CYS A 12 -3.57 3.22 3.00
C CYS A 12 -4.55 2.05 3.04
N ALA A 13 -5.36 1.90 2.00
CA ALA A 13 -6.37 0.84 1.89
C ALA A 13 -5.77 -0.59 1.94
N ASN A 14 -4.52 -0.73 1.51
CA ASN A 14 -3.75 -1.96 1.63
C ASN A 14 -2.35 -1.59 2.11
N TYR A 15 -1.84 -2.31 3.11
CA TYR A 15 -0.49 -2.16 3.65
C TYR A 15 0.00 -3.54 4.10
N VAL A 16 1.21 -3.91 3.69
CA VAL A 16 1.85 -5.20 4.01
C VAL A 16 3.32 -4.95 4.29
N GLU A 17 3.82 -5.58 5.34
CA GLU A 17 5.23 -5.68 5.67
C GLU A 17 5.70 -7.09 5.37
N THR A 18 6.80 -7.22 4.64
CA THR A 18 7.51 -8.47 4.44
C THR A 18 8.84 -8.36 5.17
N GLU A 19 9.04 -9.19 6.17
CA GLU A 19 10.28 -9.23 6.94
C GLU A 19 11.10 -10.47 6.57
N GLN A 20 12.38 -10.26 6.28
CA GLN A 20 13.37 -11.29 6.10
C GLN A 20 14.28 -11.32 7.32
N LEU A 21 14.31 -12.46 8.00
CA LEU A 21 15.23 -12.73 9.11
C LEU A 21 16.39 -13.58 8.61
N VAL A 22 17.61 -13.20 8.97
CA VAL A 22 18.82 -13.96 8.68
C VAL A 22 19.59 -14.20 9.98
N TRP A 23 19.88 -15.47 10.25
CA TRP A 23 20.73 -15.89 11.35
C TRP A 23 22.03 -16.47 10.82
N TYR A 24 23.16 -15.99 11.33
CA TYR A 24 24.49 -16.48 10.98
C TYR A 24 25.40 -16.45 12.22
N HIS A 25 25.74 -17.63 12.74
CA HIS A 25 26.40 -17.79 14.04
C HIS A 25 25.68 -16.99 15.14
N ASP A 26 26.38 -16.08 15.80
CA ASP A 26 25.85 -15.22 16.86
C ASP A 26 25.19 -13.94 16.32
N HIS A 27 25.19 -13.73 15.00
CA HIS A 27 24.59 -12.57 14.37
C HIS A 27 23.16 -12.84 13.92
N GLN A 28 22.30 -11.87 14.18
CA GLN A 28 20.91 -11.87 13.76
C GLN A 28 20.62 -10.54 13.06
N VAL A 29 20.04 -10.59 11.87
CA VAL A 29 19.68 -9.41 11.08
C VAL A 29 18.23 -9.54 10.64
N SER A 30 17.51 -8.43 10.71
CA SER A 30 16.18 -8.26 10.13
C SER A 30 16.23 -7.25 8.98
N PHE A 31 15.54 -7.55 7.90
CA PHE A 31 15.32 -6.66 6.77
C PHE A 31 13.83 -6.61 6.42
N VAL A 32 13.23 -5.42 6.55
CA VAL A 32 11.80 -5.22 6.30
C VAL A 32 11.58 -4.45 5.00
N GLN A 33 10.65 -4.94 4.17
CA GLN A 33 10.14 -4.25 2.99
C GLN A 33 8.66 -3.97 3.14
N VAL A 34 8.22 -2.79 2.70
CA VAL A 34 6.81 -2.39 2.73
C VAL A 34 6.20 -2.39 1.34
N ARG A 35 4.96 -2.84 1.21
CA ARG A 35 4.14 -2.71 -0.01
C ARG A 35 2.74 -2.25 0.38
N GLY A 36 2.28 -1.17 -0.24
CA GLY A 36 0.95 -0.65 0.02
C GLY A 36 0.27 -0.06 -1.20
N SER A 37 -0.98 0.37 -1.01
CA SER A 37 -1.66 1.24 -1.97
C SER A 37 -0.86 2.53 -2.15
N VAL A 38 -0.85 3.05 -3.37
CA VAL A 38 -0.30 4.40 -3.63
C VAL A 38 -1.05 5.41 -2.74
N PRO A 39 -0.36 6.24 -1.94
CA PRO A 39 -0.97 7.08 -0.92
C PRO A 39 -1.59 8.35 -1.53
N VAL A 40 -2.64 8.16 -2.33
CA VAL A 40 -3.40 9.23 -2.96
C VAL A 40 -4.88 9.06 -2.65
N TYR A 41 -5.63 10.15 -2.56
CA TYR A 41 -7.09 10.09 -2.46
C TYR A 41 -7.64 9.56 -3.78
N TRP A 42 -7.96 8.27 -3.78
CA TRP A 42 -8.38 7.54 -4.98
C TRP A 42 -9.90 7.41 -5.02
N SER A 43 -10.50 7.76 -6.16
CA SER A 43 -11.85 7.36 -6.51
C SER A 43 -11.80 6.37 -7.68
N GLN A 44 -12.54 5.27 -7.56
CA GLN A 44 -12.77 4.34 -8.65
C GLN A 44 -14.18 4.61 -9.18
N PRO A 45 -14.34 5.50 -10.19
CA PRO A 45 -15.63 5.65 -10.83
C PRO A 45 -16.06 4.31 -11.44
N GLY A 46 -17.37 4.11 -11.58
CA GLY A 46 -17.99 2.84 -11.97
C GLY A 46 -17.47 2.22 -13.29
N TYR A 47 -18.06 1.10 -13.70
CA TYR A 47 -17.60 0.33 -14.84
C TYR A 47 -17.62 1.14 -16.15
N LYS A 48 -16.44 1.59 -16.58
CA LYS A 48 -16.18 2.21 -17.89
C LYS A 48 -14.98 1.51 -18.50
N TYR A 49 -14.95 1.38 -19.82
CA TYR A 49 -13.74 0.91 -20.52
C TYR A 49 -12.65 1.99 -20.44
N LYS A 50 -11.50 1.65 -19.84
CA LYS A 50 -10.34 2.55 -19.62
C LYS A 50 -10.71 3.91 -19.00
N PRO A 51 -11.25 3.96 -17.77
CA PRO A 51 -11.51 5.23 -17.10
C PRO A 51 -10.18 5.91 -16.78
N PRO A 52 -10.03 7.21 -17.06
CA PRO A 52 -8.86 7.95 -16.60
C PRO A 52 -8.85 7.94 -15.06
N PRO A 53 -7.68 7.78 -14.42
CA PRO A 53 -7.57 7.86 -12.98
C PRO A 53 -7.97 9.25 -12.50
N ARG A 54 -8.87 9.31 -11.50
CA ARG A 54 -9.25 10.55 -10.84
C ARG A 54 -8.59 10.56 -9.46
N ILE A 55 -7.74 11.55 -9.24
CA ILE A 55 -7.13 11.82 -7.95
C ILE A 55 -7.96 12.92 -7.31
N ASP A 56 -8.59 12.61 -6.19
CA ASP A 56 -9.36 13.57 -5.43
C ASP A 56 -8.41 14.45 -4.61
N ARG A 57 -8.86 15.65 -4.22
CA ARG A 57 -8.06 16.61 -3.43
C ARG A 57 -8.10 16.26 -1.95
#